data_AF-A0A3P6U139-F1
#
_entry.id   AF-A0A3P6U139-F1
#
_cell.length_a   1.000
_cell.length_b   1.000
_cell.length_c   1.000
_cell.angle_alpha   90.00
_cell.angle_beta   90.00
_cell.angle_gamma   90.00
#
_symmetry.space_group_name_H-M   'P 1'
#
loop_
_entity.id
_entity.type
_entity.pdbx_description
1 polymer ?
#
loop_
_entity_poly.entity_id
_entity_poly.type
_entity_poly.pdbx_seq_one_letter_code
_entity_poly.pdbx_strand_id
1 'polypeptide(L)'
;MPHAHLLVTLANKVDTPEKIDSIISAELPDYPKRDDPERERKMLLFELVRKHMIHGPCSERPELGCRDANATKCSRGYPKPYRNFTELCNGGYPLYRRRDDGKVAVVGKLGKTFATNRDVVPTNLWLLQKHECHVNVEVCAAIQAFKYIFKYVFKGPDSVVLELLHNDDLMNKNVYLNEKKEKCVNLDMREIYRLARYVSHMEAAYRILRYPMHYTMHTVFTLIPHLPNEEPIFFTSTAYPPKRKKSKLLAYFDLVKEDDCAKNMTWVEVAENYHFNGTKYVRYKRKGLRIARLSSVNPKMLELYAVRKLLLYKKGVQSFEHLRTHRGKVYKSFMEAAEAAGYIEKTTEWQD
;
A
#
# COMPACT_ATOMS: atom_id res chain seq x y z
N MET A 1 4.52 24.88 -4.93
CA MET A 1 4.43 24.90 -3.45
C MET A 1 4.85 23.54 -2.93
N PRO A 2 5.63 23.47 -1.83
CA PRO A 2 5.90 22.20 -1.17
C PRO A 2 4.56 21.57 -0.77
N HIS A 3 4.34 20.33 -1.19
CA HIS A 3 3.09 19.60 -0.98
C HIS A 3 3.44 18.21 -0.48
N ALA A 4 2.81 17.80 0.63
CA ALA A 4 3.08 16.52 1.27
C ALA A 4 1.79 15.74 1.47
N HIS A 5 1.85 14.44 1.24
CA HIS A 5 0.82 13.49 1.64
C HIS A 5 1.37 12.64 2.78
N LEU A 6 0.76 12.74 3.95
CA LEU A 6 1.17 12.01 5.15
C LEU A 6 0.04 11.06 5.54
N LEU A 7 0.39 9.79 5.80
CA LEU A 7 -0.52 8.85 6.43
C LEU A 7 0.04 8.46 7.78
N VAL A 8 -0.77 8.62 8.83
CA VAL A 8 -0.39 8.33 10.21
C VAL A 8 -1.34 7.28 10.77
N THR A 9 -0.77 6.23 11.38
CA THR A 9 -1.54 5.26 12.18
C THR A 9 -1.45 5.67 13.63
N LEU A 10 -2.58 6.03 14.22
CA LEU A 10 -2.65 6.40 15.64
C LEU A 10 -2.66 5.14 16.52
N ALA A 11 -2.06 5.24 17.70
CA ALA A 11 -2.07 4.15 18.69
C ALA A 11 -3.50 3.80 19.14
N ASN A 12 -4.32 4.84 19.35
CA ASN A 12 -5.73 4.72 19.66
C ASN A 12 -6.56 4.93 18.39
N LYS A 13 -7.50 4.01 18.13
CA LYS A 13 -8.36 4.09 16.96
C LYS A 13 -9.40 5.21 17.10
N VAL A 14 -9.61 5.92 15.99
CA VAL A 14 -10.63 6.96 15.81
C VAL A 14 -11.75 6.34 14.96
N ASP A 15 -12.68 5.68 15.63
CA ASP A 15 -13.65 4.74 15.05
C ASP A 15 -15.11 5.08 15.36
N THR A 16 -15.35 6.23 15.98
CA THR A 16 -16.68 6.74 16.32
C THR A 16 -16.82 8.18 15.84
N PRO A 17 -18.03 8.63 15.44
CA PRO A 17 -18.28 10.01 15.04
C PRO A 17 -17.77 11.04 16.06
N GLU A 18 -17.94 10.79 17.35
CA GLU A 18 -17.55 11.70 18.44
C GLU A 18 -16.03 11.86 18.51
N LYS A 19 -15.28 10.74 18.39
CA LYS A 19 -13.82 10.79 18.32
C LYS A 19 -13.35 11.53 17.07
N ILE A 20 -14.01 11.33 15.92
CA ILE A 20 -13.68 12.04 14.68
C ILE A 20 -13.90 13.54 14.87
N ASP A 21 -15.08 13.95 15.33
CA ASP A 21 -15.45 15.35 15.52
C ASP A 21 -14.58 16.07 16.56
N SER A 22 -13.95 15.32 17.49
CA SER A 22 -12.98 15.87 18.44
C SER A 22 -11.63 16.24 17.81
N ILE A 23 -11.33 15.71 16.62
CA ILE A 23 -10.03 15.87 15.94
C ILE A 23 -10.19 16.64 14.62
N ILE A 24 -11.26 16.39 13.88
CA ILE A 24 -11.49 16.93 12.54
C ILE A 24 -12.78 17.76 12.56
N SER A 25 -12.69 18.97 12.03
CA SER A 25 -13.82 19.84 11.77
C SER A 25 -13.95 20.11 10.27
N ALA A 26 -15.19 20.15 9.79
CA ALA A 26 -15.55 20.61 8.46
C ALA A 26 -16.53 21.79 8.52
N GLU A 27 -16.46 22.58 9.61
CA GLU A 27 -17.33 23.71 9.90
C GLU A 27 -16.50 24.98 10.11
N LEU A 28 -17.11 26.14 9.84
CA LEU A 28 -16.57 27.44 10.22
C LEU A 28 -16.52 27.53 11.76
N PRO A 29 -15.38 27.92 12.35
CA PRO A 29 -15.31 28.25 13.77
C PRO A 29 -16.29 29.35 14.15
N ASP A 30 -16.67 29.43 15.42
CA ASP A 30 -17.45 30.55 15.89
C ASP A 30 -16.63 31.84 15.83
N TYR A 31 -17.23 32.90 15.27
CA TYR A 31 -16.64 34.22 15.39
C TYR A 31 -16.82 34.71 16.83
N PRO A 32 -15.74 35.08 17.54
CA PRO A 32 -15.82 35.37 18.97
C PRO A 32 -16.59 36.66 19.24
N LYS A 33 -17.30 36.69 20.37
CA LYS A 33 -17.89 37.92 20.91
C LYS A 33 -16.79 38.87 21.43
N ARG A 34 -17.14 40.13 21.67
CA ARG A 34 -16.18 41.14 22.16
C ARG A 34 -15.61 40.81 23.54
N ASP A 35 -16.40 40.16 24.38
CA ASP A 35 -16.14 39.79 25.77
C ASP A 35 -15.62 38.35 25.96
N ASP A 36 -15.33 37.63 24.87
CA ASP A 36 -14.84 36.25 24.93
C ASP A 36 -13.38 36.20 25.45
N PRO A 37 -13.07 35.47 26.54
CA PRO A 37 -11.71 35.33 27.05
C PRO A 37 -10.72 34.73 26.04
N GLU A 38 -11.20 33.91 25.10
CA GLU A 38 -10.39 33.31 24.04
C GLU A 38 -10.55 34.03 22.68
N ARG A 39 -11.00 35.29 22.70
CA ARG A 39 -11.32 36.06 21.49
C ARG A 39 -10.21 36.03 20.45
N GLU A 40 -8.97 36.31 20.83
CA GLU A 40 -7.85 36.36 19.87
C GLU A 40 -7.64 35.01 19.19
N ARG A 41 -7.67 33.91 19.96
CA ARG A 41 -7.49 32.56 19.44
C ARG A 41 -8.62 32.16 18.49
N LYS A 42 -9.88 32.40 18.87
CA LYS A 42 -11.04 32.05 18.03
C LYS A 42 -11.08 32.88 16.76
N MET A 43 -10.74 34.17 16.84
CA MET A 43 -10.62 35.05 15.69
C MET A 43 -9.53 34.57 14.73
N LEU A 44 -8.36 34.21 15.27
CA LEU A 44 -7.27 33.64 14.47
C LEU A 44 -7.72 32.35 13.76
N LEU A 45 -8.35 31.41 14.47
CA LEU A 45 -8.84 30.17 13.88
C LEU A 45 -9.86 30.41 12.77
N PHE A 46 -10.80 31.34 12.98
CA PHE A 46 -11.77 31.72 11.96
C PHE A 46 -11.08 32.26 10.70
N GLU A 47 -10.12 33.17 10.87
CA GLU A 47 -9.36 33.73 9.74
C GLU A 47 -8.53 32.68 9.02
N LEU A 48 -7.91 31.74 9.75
CA LEU A 48 -7.15 30.65 9.14
C LEU A 48 -8.05 29.70 8.35
N VAL A 49 -9.22 29.32 8.89
CA VAL A 49 -10.19 28.47 8.17
C VAL A 49 -10.68 29.20 6.92
N ARG A 50 -11.06 30.48 7.05
CA ARG A 50 -11.50 31.32 5.92
C ARG A 50 -10.44 31.41 4.82
N LYS A 51 -9.18 31.61 5.19
CA LYS A 51 -8.07 31.83 4.27
C LYS A 51 -7.57 30.55 3.61
N HIS A 52 -7.48 29.45 4.37
CA HIS A 52 -6.77 28.25 3.93
C HIS A 52 -7.68 27.05 3.68
N MET A 53 -8.87 26.99 4.27
CA MET A 53 -9.71 25.79 4.27
C MET A 53 -11.03 25.95 3.53
N ILE A 54 -11.27 27.05 2.81
CA ILE A 54 -12.46 27.19 1.98
C ILE A 54 -12.18 26.74 0.55
N HIS A 55 -12.90 25.71 0.11
CA HIS A 55 -12.84 25.21 -1.27
C HIS A 55 -13.70 26.05 -2.24
N GLY A 56 -14.92 26.36 -1.84
CA GLY A 56 -15.96 26.97 -2.69
C GLY A 56 -16.33 28.41 -2.30
N PRO A 57 -17.57 28.84 -2.60
CA PRO A 57 -18.54 28.19 -3.50
C PRO A 57 -18.03 28.24 -4.96
N CYS A 58 -18.00 27.08 -5.62
CA CYS A 58 -17.40 26.95 -6.95
C CYS A 58 -18.25 27.61 -8.05
N SER A 59 -19.54 27.86 -7.85
CA SER A 59 -20.40 28.55 -8.83
C SER A 59 -20.04 30.03 -9.00
N GLU A 60 -19.64 30.69 -7.91
CA GLU A 60 -19.42 32.15 -7.86
C GLU A 60 -17.94 32.52 -8.01
N ARG A 61 -17.06 31.52 -8.10
CA ARG A 61 -15.60 31.71 -8.10
C ARG A 61 -14.95 31.09 -9.34
N PRO A 62 -15.07 31.73 -10.52
CA PRO A 62 -14.54 31.21 -11.79
C PRO A 62 -13.04 30.91 -11.74
N GLU A 63 -12.28 31.59 -10.88
CA GLU A 63 -10.83 31.42 -10.74
C GLU A 63 -10.39 30.09 -10.14
N LEU A 64 -11.31 29.30 -9.57
CA LEU A 64 -10.97 28.01 -8.98
C LEU A 64 -10.78 26.93 -10.05
N GLY A 65 -9.59 26.34 -10.11
CA GLY A 65 -9.24 25.24 -11.03
C GLY A 65 -9.79 23.86 -10.65
N CYS A 66 -10.84 23.79 -9.83
CA CYS A 66 -11.37 22.54 -9.28
C CYS A 66 -12.47 21.89 -10.13
N ARG A 67 -12.81 22.43 -11.31
CA ARG A 67 -13.92 21.96 -12.13
C ARG A 67 -13.48 20.84 -13.08
N ASP A 68 -14.38 19.92 -13.37
CA ASP A 68 -14.17 18.92 -14.43
C ASP A 68 -14.36 19.57 -15.82
N ALA A 69 -14.22 18.79 -16.90
CA ALA A 69 -14.44 19.24 -18.28
C ALA A 69 -15.80 19.96 -18.49
N ASN A 70 -16.78 19.68 -17.62
CA ASN A 70 -18.01 20.46 -17.49
C ASN A 70 -17.83 21.59 -16.47
N ALA A 71 -17.76 22.84 -16.97
CA ALA A 71 -17.47 24.05 -16.20
C ALA A 71 -18.49 24.43 -15.10
N THR A 72 -19.53 23.61 -14.88
CA THR A 72 -20.57 23.85 -13.86
C THR A 72 -20.45 22.93 -12.64
N LYS A 73 -19.66 21.84 -12.70
CA LYS A 73 -19.53 20.88 -11.58
C LYS A 73 -18.12 20.86 -11.01
N CYS A 74 -18.03 20.91 -9.69
CA CYS A 74 -16.78 20.76 -8.95
C CYS A 74 -16.34 19.28 -8.93
N SER A 75 -15.11 19.00 -9.37
CA SER A 75 -14.49 17.66 -9.35
C SER A 75 -14.40 17.04 -7.95
N ARG A 76 -14.44 17.87 -6.92
CA ARG A 76 -14.40 17.47 -5.50
C ARG A 76 -15.79 17.39 -4.87
N GLY A 77 -16.85 17.68 -5.64
CA GLY A 77 -18.23 17.61 -5.21
C GLY A 77 -18.59 18.66 -4.16
N TYR A 78 -18.06 19.88 -4.29
CA TYR A 78 -18.50 21.04 -3.52
C TYR A 78 -19.58 21.84 -4.27
N PRO A 79 -20.52 22.50 -3.56
CA PRO A 79 -20.69 22.47 -2.11
C PRO A 79 -21.15 21.09 -1.60
N LYS A 80 -20.69 20.69 -0.41
CA LYS A 80 -21.12 19.44 0.24
C LYS A 80 -22.53 19.60 0.83
N PRO A 81 -23.33 18.53 0.98
CA PRO A 81 -24.63 18.64 1.66
C PRO A 81 -24.43 18.99 3.14
N TYR A 82 -25.39 19.72 3.71
CA TYR A 82 -25.46 19.94 5.15
C TYR A 82 -25.76 18.63 5.88
N ARG A 83 -25.18 18.47 7.07
CA ARG A 83 -25.30 17.30 7.94
C ARG A 83 -25.19 17.71 9.39
N ASN A 84 -26.14 17.27 10.22
CA ASN A 84 -26.14 17.59 11.65
C ASN A 84 -25.15 16.75 12.47
N PHE A 85 -24.75 15.59 11.96
CA PHE A 85 -23.82 14.66 12.61
C PHE A 85 -22.89 14.02 11.59
N THR A 86 -21.74 13.53 12.06
CA THR A 86 -20.80 12.77 11.24
C THR A 86 -21.30 11.33 11.09
N GLU A 87 -21.29 10.82 9.86
CA GLU A 87 -21.67 9.45 9.54
C GLU A 87 -20.47 8.65 9.03
N LEU A 88 -20.29 7.44 9.56
CA LEU A 88 -19.29 6.51 9.07
C LEU A 88 -19.84 5.77 7.85
N CYS A 89 -19.10 5.77 6.74
CA CYS A 89 -19.47 5.04 5.53
C CYS A 89 -18.68 3.75 5.39
N ASN A 90 -19.35 2.67 4.97
CA ASN A 90 -18.70 1.41 4.64
C ASN A 90 -17.80 1.59 3.42
N GLY A 91 -16.49 1.57 3.65
CA GLY A 91 -15.49 1.59 2.60
C GLY A 91 -15.22 2.96 1.99
N GLY A 92 -15.52 4.08 2.67
CA GLY A 92 -15.21 5.45 2.22
C GLY A 92 -14.68 6.35 3.33
N TYR A 93 -14.43 7.62 3.01
CA TYR A 93 -14.22 8.65 4.04
C TYR A 93 -15.53 8.92 4.81
N PRO A 94 -15.47 9.28 6.09
CA PRO A 94 -16.64 9.74 6.83
C PRO A 94 -17.33 10.91 6.15
N LEU A 95 -18.66 10.96 6.27
CA LEU A 95 -19.44 12.12 5.86
C LEU A 95 -19.53 13.06 7.05
N TYR A 96 -18.62 14.04 7.09
CA TYR A 96 -18.49 14.96 8.21
C TYR A 96 -19.72 15.82 8.45
N ARG A 97 -19.95 16.12 9.73
CA ARG A 97 -20.88 17.14 10.18
C ARG A 97 -20.59 18.49 9.53
N ARG A 98 -21.63 19.11 9.00
CA ARG A 98 -21.69 20.44 8.37
C ARG A 98 -23.04 21.04 8.69
N ARG A 99 -23.21 21.64 9.86
CA ARG A 99 -24.52 22.17 10.27
C ARG A 99 -24.91 23.38 9.43
N ASP A 100 -26.21 23.54 9.21
CA ASP A 100 -26.77 24.77 8.65
C ASP A 100 -27.06 25.73 9.81
N ASP A 101 -26.01 26.35 10.33
CA ASP A 101 -26.04 27.23 11.51
C ASP A 101 -26.02 28.73 11.12
N GLY A 102 -26.23 29.03 9.83
CA GLY A 102 -26.24 30.40 9.30
C GLY A 102 -24.87 31.08 9.24
N LYS A 103 -23.78 30.39 9.62
CA LYS A 103 -22.43 30.97 9.53
C LYS A 103 -21.99 31.15 8.10
N VAL A 104 -21.40 32.31 7.84
CA VAL A 104 -20.82 32.66 6.54
C VAL A 104 -19.42 33.23 6.71
N ALA A 105 -18.56 32.93 5.74
CA ALA A 105 -17.24 33.52 5.63
C ALA A 105 -17.09 34.22 4.28
N VAL A 106 -16.59 35.45 4.29
CA VAL A 106 -16.37 36.24 3.07
C VAL A 106 -15.09 35.76 2.38
N VAL A 107 -15.22 35.35 1.12
CA VAL A 107 -14.15 34.77 0.31
C VAL A 107 -14.10 35.38 -1.10
N GLY A 108 -13.08 34.97 -1.87
CA GLY A 108 -12.83 35.49 -3.21
C GLY A 108 -12.07 36.82 -3.20
N LYS A 109 -11.40 37.15 -4.30
CA LYS A 109 -10.56 38.36 -4.41
C LYS A 109 -11.34 39.66 -4.23
N LEU A 110 -12.62 39.66 -4.59
CA LEU A 110 -13.50 40.84 -4.51
C LEU A 110 -14.27 40.94 -3.19
N GLY A 111 -14.18 39.93 -2.30
CA GLY A 111 -14.88 39.94 -1.01
C GLY A 111 -16.41 40.01 -1.10
N LYS A 112 -17.00 39.52 -2.20
CA LYS A 112 -18.45 39.53 -2.45
C LYS A 112 -19.09 38.14 -2.39
N THR A 113 -18.29 37.11 -2.19
CA THR A 113 -18.74 35.72 -2.19
C THR A 113 -18.80 35.21 -0.76
N PHE A 114 -19.87 34.49 -0.44
CA PHE A 114 -20.11 33.95 0.90
C PHE A 114 -19.98 32.43 0.88
N ALA A 115 -19.01 31.91 1.64
CA ALA A 115 -18.85 30.49 1.87
C ALA A 115 -19.58 30.06 3.13
N THR A 116 -20.15 28.86 3.12
CA THR A 116 -20.86 28.24 4.25
C THR A 116 -20.11 27.02 4.76
N ASN A 117 -20.62 26.34 5.78
CA ASN A 117 -20.09 25.05 6.24
C ASN A 117 -20.05 23.98 5.13
N ARG A 118 -20.78 24.16 4.01
CA ARG A 118 -20.72 23.27 2.85
C ARG A 118 -19.42 23.37 2.06
N ASP A 119 -18.69 24.46 2.21
CA ASP A 119 -17.51 24.81 1.42
C ASP A 119 -16.18 24.55 2.14
N VAL A 120 -16.25 24.23 3.44
CA VAL A 120 -15.08 24.01 4.29
C VAL A 120 -14.45 22.65 4.00
N VAL A 121 -13.14 22.62 3.77
CA VAL A 121 -12.36 21.39 3.65
C VAL A 121 -12.12 20.82 5.06
N PRO A 122 -12.34 19.51 5.29
CA PRO A 122 -12.07 18.88 6.58
C PRO A 122 -10.65 19.14 7.06
N THR A 123 -10.50 19.59 8.31
CA THR A 123 -9.20 19.98 8.85
C THR A 123 -9.09 19.69 10.34
N ASN A 124 -7.86 19.60 10.84
CA ASN A 124 -7.59 19.67 12.26
C ASN A 124 -7.18 21.11 12.61
N LEU A 125 -7.96 21.77 13.45
CA LEU A 125 -7.76 23.19 13.78
C LEU A 125 -6.41 23.48 14.42
N TRP A 126 -5.85 22.54 15.19
CA TRP A 126 -4.53 22.68 15.78
C TRP A 126 -3.41 22.62 14.74
N LEU A 127 -3.47 21.68 13.79
CA LEU A 127 -2.51 21.60 12.68
C LEU A 127 -2.57 22.84 11.79
N LEU A 128 -3.79 23.32 11.51
CA LEU A 128 -4.00 24.55 10.77
C LEU A 128 -3.37 25.75 11.49
N GLN A 129 -3.61 25.89 12.80
CA GLN A 129 -3.02 26.97 13.61
C GLN A 129 -1.49 26.87 13.67
N LYS A 130 -0.93 25.67 13.77
CA LYS A 130 0.51 25.45 13.87
C LYS A 130 1.25 25.74 12.56
N HIS A 131 0.63 25.46 11.42
CA HIS A 131 1.31 25.50 10.12
C HIS A 131 0.84 26.61 9.18
N GLU A 132 -0.27 27.29 9.50
CA GLU A 132 -0.83 28.42 8.76
C GLU A 132 -0.91 28.19 7.24
N CYS A 133 -1.29 26.97 6.86
CA CYS A 133 -1.36 26.54 5.47
C CYS A 133 -2.59 25.67 5.22
N HIS A 134 -2.84 25.31 3.96
CA HIS A 134 -3.95 24.42 3.62
C HIS A 134 -3.66 22.98 4.10
N VAL A 135 -4.37 22.53 5.13
CA VAL A 135 -4.21 21.18 5.73
C VAL A 135 -5.53 20.41 5.66
N ASN A 136 -5.68 19.56 4.64
CA ASN A 136 -6.81 18.63 4.56
C ASN A 136 -6.51 17.38 5.40
N VAL A 137 -7.38 17.08 6.36
CA VAL A 137 -7.24 15.92 7.26
C VAL A 137 -8.46 15.02 7.08
N GLU A 138 -8.20 13.73 6.82
CA GLU A 138 -9.24 12.74 6.55
C GLU A 138 -9.01 11.49 7.40
N VAL A 139 -10.07 10.94 8.01
CA VAL A 139 -9.99 9.60 8.62
C VAL A 139 -10.12 8.55 7.54
N CYS A 140 -9.11 7.70 7.41
CA CYS A 140 -9.11 6.60 6.45
C CYS A 140 -9.00 5.25 7.19
N ALA A 141 -10.14 4.59 7.40
CA ALA A 141 -10.20 3.32 8.13
C ALA A 141 -10.27 2.08 7.20
N ALA A 142 -10.38 2.27 5.88
CA ALA A 142 -10.64 1.20 4.91
C ALA A 142 -9.41 0.82 4.06
N ILE A 143 -9.54 -0.26 3.27
CA ILE A 143 -8.57 -0.69 2.22
C ILE A 143 -8.21 0.45 1.26
N GLN A 144 -9.08 1.45 1.12
CA GLN A 144 -8.81 2.66 0.35
C GLN A 144 -7.59 3.43 0.84
N ALA A 145 -7.27 3.41 2.14
CA ALA A 145 -6.04 4.00 2.68
C ALA A 145 -4.81 3.37 2.02
N PHE A 146 -4.81 2.05 1.89
CA PHE A 146 -3.74 1.29 1.25
C PHE A 146 -3.66 1.65 -0.24
N LYS A 147 -4.78 1.65 -0.97
CA LYS A 147 -4.81 2.10 -2.38
C LYS A 147 -4.29 3.54 -2.52
N TYR A 148 -4.61 4.41 -1.57
CA TYR A 148 -4.17 5.80 -1.56
C TYR A 148 -2.65 5.91 -1.34
N ILE A 149 -2.07 5.18 -0.39
CA ILE A 149 -0.60 5.12 -0.21
C ILE A 149 0.07 4.69 -1.50
N PHE A 150 -0.36 3.56 -2.07
CA PHE A 150 0.23 3.05 -3.30
C PHE A 150 0.04 4.02 -4.44
N LYS A 151 -1.14 4.66 -4.53
CA LYS A 151 -1.38 5.70 -5.52
C LYS A 151 -0.32 6.79 -5.44
N TYR A 152 0.10 7.26 -4.26
CA TYR A 152 1.05 8.39 -4.11
C TYR A 152 2.53 7.99 -4.00
N VAL A 153 2.84 6.81 -3.48
CA VAL A 153 4.19 6.22 -3.50
C VAL A 153 4.57 5.84 -4.94
N PHE A 154 3.61 5.28 -5.68
CA PHE A 154 3.76 4.96 -7.10
C PHE A 154 3.12 5.99 -8.02
N LYS A 155 2.68 7.14 -7.49
CA LYS A 155 2.52 8.36 -8.30
C LYS A 155 3.94 8.81 -8.57
N GLY A 156 4.59 8.11 -9.50
CA GLY A 156 5.84 8.59 -10.03
C GLY A 156 5.67 10.03 -10.50
N PRO A 157 6.78 10.77 -10.68
CA PRO A 157 6.73 11.85 -11.66
C PRO A 157 6.08 11.26 -12.90
N ASP A 158 5.08 11.95 -13.43
CA ASP A 158 4.32 11.55 -14.63
C ASP A 158 5.27 10.81 -15.55
N SER A 159 4.94 9.56 -15.87
CA SER A 159 5.77 8.63 -16.65
C SER A 159 6.80 9.38 -17.48
N VAL A 160 8.08 9.32 -17.12
CA VAL A 160 9.11 9.67 -18.09
C VAL A 160 8.98 8.60 -19.15
N VAL A 161 8.25 8.93 -20.22
CA VAL A 161 8.46 8.28 -21.50
C VAL A 161 9.88 8.66 -21.85
N LEU A 162 10.81 7.80 -21.45
CA LEU A 162 12.18 7.84 -21.92
C LEU A 162 12.08 7.44 -23.39
N GLU A 163 11.87 8.44 -24.23
CA GLU A 163 12.08 8.31 -25.66
C GLU A 163 13.59 8.12 -25.84
N LEU A 164 14.04 6.86 -25.71
CA LEU A 164 15.38 6.42 -26.10
C LEU A 164 15.49 6.41 -27.63
N LEU A 165 14.99 7.45 -28.33
CA LEU A 165 15.09 7.59 -29.78
C LEU A 165 16.25 8.49 -30.22
N HIS A 166 17.14 8.90 -29.31
CA HIS A 166 18.26 9.78 -29.64
C HIS A 166 19.64 9.17 -29.42
N ASN A 167 19.74 7.88 -29.09
CA ASN A 167 21.03 7.20 -29.09
C ASN A 167 21.18 6.40 -30.39
N ASP A 168 21.58 7.10 -31.45
CA ASP A 168 21.79 6.54 -32.79
C ASP A 168 22.75 5.34 -32.76
N ASP A 169 23.74 5.35 -31.88
CA ASP A 169 24.69 4.24 -31.74
C ASP A 169 24.02 2.95 -31.22
N LEU A 170 23.08 3.05 -30.28
CA LEU A 170 22.32 1.89 -29.77
C LEU A 170 21.29 1.41 -30.79
N MET A 171 20.65 2.34 -31.49
CA MET A 171 19.68 2.03 -32.54
C MET A 171 20.33 1.35 -33.75
N ASN A 172 21.57 1.68 -34.08
CA ASN A 172 22.28 1.13 -35.24
C ASN A 172 22.99 -0.20 -34.96
N LYS A 173 23.39 -0.49 -33.71
CA LYS A 173 24.17 -1.70 -33.37
C LYS A 173 23.38 -3.01 -33.37
N ASN A 174 22.08 -2.95 -33.11
CA ASN A 174 21.25 -4.15 -32.90
C ASN A 174 20.07 -4.27 -33.88
N VAL A 175 20.19 -3.69 -35.07
CA VAL A 175 19.14 -3.78 -36.09
C VAL A 175 19.14 -5.17 -36.73
N TYR A 176 17.97 -5.79 -36.83
CA TYR A 176 17.74 -6.99 -37.62
C TYR A 176 16.44 -6.84 -38.42
N LEU A 177 16.30 -7.60 -39.50
CA LEU A 177 15.06 -7.70 -40.24
C LEU A 177 14.24 -8.86 -39.68
N ASN A 178 12.98 -8.62 -39.33
CA ASN A 178 12.07 -9.71 -38.98
C ASN A 178 11.64 -10.49 -40.22
N GLU A 179 10.85 -11.55 -40.04
CA GLU A 179 10.33 -12.41 -41.13
C GLU A 179 9.51 -11.62 -42.18
N LYS A 180 8.97 -10.44 -41.81
CA LYS A 180 8.23 -9.53 -42.69
C LYS A 180 9.11 -8.45 -43.35
N LYS A 181 10.43 -8.53 -43.19
CA LYS A 181 11.43 -7.54 -43.65
C LYS A 181 11.27 -6.15 -43.03
N GLU A 182 10.70 -6.06 -41.83
CA GLU A 182 10.64 -4.82 -41.08
C GLU A 182 11.94 -4.66 -40.27
N LYS A 183 12.48 -3.43 -40.20
CA LYS A 183 13.64 -3.15 -39.34
C LYS A 183 13.21 -3.19 -37.87
N CYS A 184 13.79 -4.11 -37.12
CA CYS A 184 13.61 -4.25 -35.68
C CYS A 184 14.94 -3.99 -34.96
N VAL A 185 14.89 -3.49 -33.73
CA VAL A 185 16.08 -3.29 -32.89
C VAL A 185 16.02 -4.26 -31.72
N ASN A 186 17.05 -5.08 -31.54
CA ASN A 186 17.17 -5.96 -30.39
C ASN A 186 17.65 -5.16 -29.17
N LEU A 187 16.73 -4.90 -28.24
CA LEU A 187 16.99 -4.13 -27.04
C LEU A 187 17.15 -5.07 -25.83
N ASP A 188 18.30 -5.00 -25.14
CA ASP A 188 18.44 -5.68 -23.84
C ASP A 188 17.63 -4.94 -22.78
N MET A 189 16.44 -5.45 -22.49
CA MET A 189 15.54 -4.90 -21.47
C MET A 189 16.19 -4.80 -20.07
N ARG A 190 17.23 -5.59 -19.77
CA ARG A 190 17.96 -5.50 -18.50
C ARG A 190 18.82 -4.25 -18.44
N GLU A 191 19.46 -3.87 -19.54
CA GLU A 191 20.22 -2.63 -19.63
C GLU A 191 19.30 -1.41 -19.61
N ILE A 192 18.19 -1.46 -20.35
CA ILE A 192 17.15 -0.43 -20.30
C ILE A 192 16.64 -0.24 -18.87
N TYR A 193 16.34 -1.33 -18.15
CA TYR A 193 15.92 -1.28 -16.76
C TYR A 193 16.98 -0.67 -15.82
N ARG A 194 18.27 -0.81 -16.14
CA ARG A 194 19.36 -0.16 -15.38
C ARG A 194 19.47 1.32 -15.70
N LEU A 195 19.33 1.72 -16.97
CA LEU A 195 19.42 3.10 -17.45
C LEU A 195 18.19 3.94 -17.10
N ALA A 196 17.00 3.34 -17.09
CA ALA A 196 15.73 3.98 -16.76
C ALA A 196 15.54 4.24 -15.25
N ARG A 197 16.58 4.05 -14.43
CA ARG A 197 16.56 4.36 -13.00
C ARG A 197 16.59 5.87 -12.79
N TYR A 198 15.41 6.47 -12.86
CA TYR A 198 15.20 7.87 -12.52
C TYR A 198 15.24 8.06 -11.00
N VAL A 199 16.04 9.03 -10.54
CA VAL A 199 16.06 9.51 -9.15
C VAL A 199 15.29 10.82 -9.14
N SER A 200 14.21 10.90 -8.37
CA SER A 200 13.44 12.15 -8.26
C SER A 200 14.28 13.27 -7.64
N HIS A 201 13.96 14.53 -7.93
CA HIS A 201 14.64 15.68 -7.32
C HIS A 201 14.60 15.64 -5.77
N MET A 202 13.50 15.14 -5.19
CA MET A 202 13.38 14.92 -3.75
C MET A 202 14.33 13.82 -3.26
N GLU A 203 14.37 12.67 -3.95
CA GLU A 203 15.29 11.58 -3.61
C GLU A 203 16.76 12.00 -3.77
N ALA A 204 17.09 12.76 -4.82
CA ALA A 204 18.42 13.30 -5.05
C ALA A 204 18.84 14.25 -3.92
N ALA A 205 17.96 15.18 -3.51
CA ALA A 205 18.21 16.07 -2.39
C ALA A 205 18.45 15.30 -1.08
N TYR A 206 17.63 14.29 -0.79
CA TYR A 206 17.79 13.44 0.40
C TYR A 206 19.12 12.67 0.37
N ARG A 207 19.53 12.16 -0.81
CA ARG A 207 20.82 11.49 -1.00
C ARG A 207 22.01 12.44 -0.80
N ILE A 208 21.96 13.63 -1.40
CA ILE A 208 23.02 14.66 -1.28
C ILE A 208 23.20 15.08 0.18
N LEU A 209 22.09 15.29 0.89
CA LEU A 209 22.09 15.67 2.30
C LEU A 209 22.32 14.48 3.26
N ARG A 210 22.53 13.27 2.72
CA ARG A 210 22.74 12.03 3.47
C ARG A 210 21.65 11.73 4.50
N TYR A 211 20.41 12.12 4.21
CA TYR A 211 19.29 11.75 5.05
C TYR A 211 19.00 10.25 4.91
N PRO A 212 18.71 9.55 6.02
CA PRO A 212 18.26 8.16 5.95
C PRO A 212 16.96 8.07 5.13
N MET A 213 17.02 7.46 3.96
CA MET A 213 15.86 7.35 3.06
C MET A 213 14.97 6.16 3.37
N HIS A 214 15.54 5.11 3.96
CA HIS A 214 14.82 3.91 4.33
C HIS A 214 15.37 3.35 5.63
N TYR A 215 14.47 2.87 6.47
CA TYR A 215 14.78 2.03 7.61
C TYR A 215 13.99 0.74 7.48
N THR A 216 14.66 -0.39 7.60
CA THR A 216 14.03 -1.71 7.63
C THR A 216 14.24 -2.30 9.02
N MET A 217 13.16 -2.40 9.79
CA MET A 217 13.21 -3.00 11.13
C MET A 217 13.25 -4.54 11.08
N HIS A 218 12.69 -5.12 10.01
CA HIS A 218 12.49 -6.56 9.87
C HIS A 218 13.21 -7.13 8.66
N THR A 219 13.78 -8.32 8.82
CA THR A 219 14.25 -9.08 7.66
C THR A 219 13.06 -9.84 7.08
N VAL A 220 12.64 -9.46 5.87
CA VAL A 220 11.59 -10.16 5.11
C VAL A 220 12.25 -11.07 4.08
N PHE A 221 11.82 -12.32 3.99
CA PHE A 221 12.30 -13.24 2.94
C PHE A 221 11.18 -14.15 2.44
N THR A 222 11.34 -14.59 1.20
CA THR A 222 10.35 -15.41 0.50
C THR A 222 10.73 -16.89 0.54
N LEU A 223 9.73 -17.73 0.83
CA LEU A 223 9.76 -19.17 0.74
C LEU A 223 9.05 -19.58 -0.54
N ILE A 224 9.69 -20.41 -1.36
CA ILE A 224 9.17 -20.86 -2.66
C ILE A 224 8.70 -22.30 -2.50
N PRO A 225 7.39 -22.58 -2.40
CA PRO A 225 6.88 -23.94 -2.42
C PRO A 225 7.12 -24.55 -3.80
N HIS A 226 7.27 -25.87 -3.85
CA HIS A 226 7.40 -26.63 -5.08
C HIS A 226 6.81 -28.04 -4.88
N LEU A 227 6.50 -28.71 -5.99
CA LEU A 227 6.07 -30.10 -5.99
C LEU A 227 7.26 -31.06 -5.84
N PRO A 228 7.03 -32.36 -5.57
CA PRO A 228 8.10 -33.36 -5.58
C PRO A 228 8.88 -33.33 -6.91
N ASN A 229 10.22 -33.28 -6.82
CA ASN A 229 11.14 -33.23 -7.97
C ASN A 229 11.07 -31.97 -8.85
N GLU A 230 10.37 -30.92 -8.39
CA GLU A 230 10.28 -29.62 -9.06
C GLU A 230 11.05 -28.53 -8.29
N GLU A 231 12.18 -28.88 -7.67
CA GLU A 231 12.96 -27.91 -6.88
C GLU A 231 13.42 -26.72 -7.74
N PRO A 232 13.37 -25.48 -7.20
CA PRO A 232 13.87 -24.32 -7.91
C PRO A 232 15.39 -24.41 -8.09
N ILE A 233 15.85 -24.30 -9.34
CA ILE A 233 17.27 -24.24 -9.70
C ILE A 233 17.64 -22.77 -10.02
N PHE A 234 18.69 -22.27 -9.37
CA PHE A 234 19.20 -20.92 -9.60
C PHE A 234 20.47 -20.98 -10.45
N PHE A 235 20.47 -20.29 -11.59
CA PHE A 235 21.64 -20.16 -12.45
C PHE A 235 22.53 -19.01 -11.94
N THR A 236 23.81 -19.32 -11.72
CA THR A 236 24.87 -18.31 -11.59
C THR A 236 25.62 -18.24 -12.91
N SER A 237 25.98 -17.05 -13.36
CA SER A 237 26.58 -16.79 -14.69
C SER A 237 27.84 -17.59 -15.03
N THR A 238 28.47 -18.23 -14.03
CA THR A 238 29.79 -18.87 -14.14
C THR A 238 29.77 -20.39 -14.02
N ALA A 239 28.63 -21.05 -13.79
CA ALA A 239 28.59 -22.49 -13.54
C ALA A 239 27.49 -23.19 -14.35
N TYR A 240 27.92 -23.99 -15.35
CA TYR A 240 27.08 -24.91 -16.10
C TYR A 240 27.66 -26.33 -16.03
N PRO A 241 26.87 -27.36 -15.68
CA PRO A 241 25.48 -27.29 -15.23
C PRO A 241 25.36 -26.69 -13.82
N PRO A 242 24.21 -26.08 -13.47
CA PRO A 242 23.99 -25.54 -12.14
C PRO A 242 24.03 -26.65 -11.08
N LYS A 243 24.79 -26.44 -9.99
CA LYS A 243 24.80 -27.38 -8.86
C LYS A 243 23.41 -27.40 -8.19
N ARG A 244 22.75 -28.55 -8.20
CA ARG A 244 21.50 -28.77 -7.44
C ARG A 244 21.79 -28.65 -5.95
N LYS A 245 21.35 -27.55 -5.34
CA LYS A 245 21.39 -27.38 -3.88
C LYS A 245 20.06 -27.86 -3.30
N LYS A 246 20.12 -28.39 -2.08
CA LYS A 246 18.93 -28.79 -1.34
C LYS A 246 18.00 -27.59 -1.18
N SER A 247 16.74 -27.77 -1.53
CA SER A 247 15.76 -26.69 -1.40
C SER A 247 15.49 -26.38 0.08
N LYS A 248 15.03 -25.15 0.35
CA LYS A 248 14.60 -24.75 1.70
C LYS A 248 13.45 -25.65 2.22
N LEU A 249 12.57 -26.12 1.34
CA LEU A 249 11.46 -26.99 1.75
C LEU A 249 11.97 -28.36 2.20
N LEU A 250 12.87 -28.98 1.44
CA LEU A 250 13.47 -30.25 1.82
C LEU A 250 14.33 -30.13 3.08
N ALA A 251 15.04 -29.02 3.25
CA ALA A 251 15.79 -28.77 4.49
C ALA A 251 14.88 -28.59 5.71
N TYR A 252 13.65 -28.09 5.54
CA TYR A 252 12.65 -28.04 6.60
C TYR A 252 12.17 -29.45 6.97
N PHE A 253 11.88 -30.30 5.99
CA PHE A 253 11.50 -31.69 6.23
C PHE A 253 12.52 -32.46 7.07
N ASP A 254 13.81 -32.26 6.81
CA ASP A 254 14.85 -32.93 7.60
C ASP A 254 15.05 -32.31 8.97
N LEU A 255 14.95 -30.98 9.10
CA LEU A 255 15.00 -30.32 10.41
C LEU A 255 13.91 -30.88 11.34
N VAL A 256 12.69 -31.05 10.84
CA VAL A 256 11.55 -31.52 11.62
C VAL A 256 11.72 -32.97 12.09
N LYS A 257 12.52 -33.80 11.40
CA LYS A 257 12.83 -35.15 11.85
C LYS A 257 13.77 -35.14 13.06
N GLU A 258 14.70 -34.19 13.10
CA GLU A 258 15.78 -34.11 14.09
C GLU A 258 15.47 -33.22 15.30
N ASP A 259 14.73 -32.12 15.11
CA ASP A 259 14.51 -31.07 16.12
C ASP A 259 13.06 -31.09 16.65
N ASP A 260 12.90 -31.33 17.95
CA ASP A 260 11.59 -31.41 18.61
C ASP A 260 10.83 -30.08 18.64
N CYS A 261 11.52 -28.95 18.60
CA CYS A 261 10.90 -27.63 18.53
C CYS A 261 10.29 -27.41 17.13
N ALA A 262 11.01 -27.80 16.07
CA ALA A 262 10.54 -27.71 14.70
C ALA A 262 9.33 -28.60 14.39
N LYS A 263 9.14 -29.73 15.12
CA LYS A 263 7.94 -30.59 15.02
C LYS A 263 6.62 -29.86 15.29
N ASN A 264 6.67 -28.81 16.09
CA ASN A 264 5.49 -28.01 16.44
C ASN A 264 5.38 -26.70 15.64
N MET A 265 6.16 -26.56 14.57
CA MET A 265 6.22 -25.36 13.72
C MET A 265 5.81 -25.66 12.27
N THR A 266 5.11 -24.71 11.66
CA THR A 266 4.92 -24.60 10.21
C THR A 266 6.23 -24.24 9.53
N TRP A 267 6.31 -24.36 8.21
CA TRP A 267 7.51 -23.96 7.47
C TRP A 267 7.80 -22.45 7.60
N VAL A 268 6.75 -21.63 7.68
CA VAL A 268 6.83 -20.18 7.91
C VAL A 268 7.48 -19.91 9.27
N GLU A 269 6.95 -20.49 10.34
CA GLU A 269 7.46 -20.34 11.71
C GLU A 269 8.92 -20.84 11.83
N VAL A 270 9.25 -21.97 11.19
CA VAL A 270 10.66 -22.44 11.14
C VAL A 270 11.54 -21.40 10.47
N ALA A 271 11.13 -20.82 9.35
CA ALA A 271 11.99 -19.88 8.66
C ALA A 271 12.17 -18.55 9.41
N GLU A 272 11.23 -18.18 10.28
CA GLU A 272 11.33 -17.02 11.19
C GLU A 272 12.26 -17.30 12.37
N ASN A 273 12.22 -18.51 12.93
CA ASN A 273 13.00 -18.90 14.11
C ASN A 273 14.36 -19.56 13.79
N TYR A 274 14.56 -20.00 12.55
CA TYR A 274 15.78 -20.66 12.08
C TYR A 274 16.36 -19.94 10.85
N HIS A 275 17.67 -20.02 10.69
CA HIS A 275 18.40 -19.51 9.54
C HIS A 275 18.80 -20.67 8.62
N PHE A 276 18.42 -20.58 7.34
CA PHE A 276 18.90 -21.50 6.32
C PHE A 276 20.29 -21.06 5.84
N ASN A 277 21.31 -21.88 6.08
CA ASN A 277 22.70 -21.57 5.75
C ASN A 277 23.14 -21.99 4.34
N GLY A 278 22.19 -22.42 3.48
CA GLY A 278 22.46 -22.97 2.15
C GLY A 278 22.35 -24.50 2.07
N THR A 279 22.42 -25.18 3.21
CA THR A 279 22.31 -26.65 3.29
C THR A 279 21.25 -27.10 4.29
N LYS A 280 21.21 -26.48 5.47
CA LYS A 280 20.27 -26.82 6.55
C LYS A 280 19.76 -25.59 7.31
N TYR A 281 18.70 -25.77 8.08
CA TYR A 281 18.25 -24.79 9.05
C TYR A 281 19.03 -24.90 10.34
N VAL A 282 19.45 -23.77 10.89
CA VAL A 282 20.15 -23.65 12.17
C VAL A 282 19.41 -22.64 13.03
N ARG A 283 19.27 -22.91 14.32
CA ARG A 283 18.52 -22.04 15.24
C ARG A 283 19.04 -20.61 15.21
N TYR A 284 18.16 -19.65 14.99
CA TYR A 284 18.53 -18.24 14.92
C TYR A 284 18.60 -17.64 16.33
N LYS A 285 19.78 -17.17 16.74
CA LYS A 285 20.04 -16.68 18.10
C LYS A 285 20.10 -15.15 18.23
N ARG A 286 19.91 -14.39 17.14
CA ARG A 286 20.05 -12.92 17.16
C ARG A 286 18.72 -12.25 17.51
N LYS A 287 18.80 -11.11 18.22
CA LYS A 287 17.66 -10.23 18.52
C LYS A 287 17.27 -9.45 17.26
N GLY A 288 16.34 -9.95 16.48
CA GLY A 288 15.78 -9.27 15.31
C GLY A 288 14.57 -10.02 14.78
N LEU A 289 13.45 -9.32 14.57
CA LEU A 289 12.23 -9.94 14.06
C LEU A 289 12.39 -10.25 12.56
N ARG A 290 12.02 -11.47 12.21
CA ARG A 290 12.12 -12.05 10.88
C ARG A 290 10.72 -12.41 10.42
N ILE A 291 10.39 -12.07 9.17
CA ILE A 291 9.07 -12.34 8.60
C ILE A 291 9.26 -13.21 7.36
N ALA A 292 8.72 -14.42 7.42
CA ALA A 292 8.72 -15.34 6.29
C ALA A 292 7.42 -15.20 5.49
N ARG A 293 7.52 -15.19 4.15
CA ARG A 293 6.33 -15.19 3.27
C ARG A 293 6.42 -16.31 2.27
N LEU A 294 5.38 -17.14 2.19
CA LEU A 294 5.20 -18.06 1.07
C LEU A 294 4.88 -17.27 -0.19
N SER A 295 5.61 -17.54 -1.28
CA SER A 295 5.37 -16.88 -2.56
C SER A 295 3.94 -17.09 -3.04
N SER A 296 3.44 -16.12 -3.80
CA SER A 296 2.18 -16.28 -4.54
C SER A 296 2.28 -17.48 -5.48
N VAL A 297 1.20 -18.26 -5.57
CA VAL A 297 1.03 -19.35 -6.52
C VAL A 297 -0.28 -19.10 -7.25
N ASN A 298 -0.26 -19.19 -8.58
CA ASN A 298 -1.46 -19.05 -9.40
C ASN A 298 -2.48 -20.13 -9.00
N PRO A 299 -3.73 -19.78 -8.66
CA PRO A 299 -4.77 -20.75 -8.31
C PRO A 299 -5.03 -21.82 -9.38
N LYS A 300 -4.72 -21.56 -10.65
CA LYS A 300 -4.80 -22.56 -11.73
C LYS A 300 -3.81 -23.72 -11.57
N MET A 301 -2.70 -23.51 -10.85
CA MET A 301 -1.75 -24.58 -10.51
C MET A 301 -2.24 -25.30 -9.24
N LEU A 302 -3.32 -26.06 -9.38
CA LEU A 302 -4.10 -26.63 -8.26
C LEU A 302 -3.22 -27.33 -7.21
N GLU A 303 -2.39 -28.29 -7.63
CA GLU A 303 -1.54 -29.05 -6.72
C GLU A 303 -0.52 -28.18 -5.99
N LEU A 304 0.16 -27.27 -6.70
CA LEU A 304 1.12 -26.36 -6.08
C LEU A 304 0.44 -25.35 -5.15
N TYR A 305 -0.78 -24.93 -5.49
CA TYR A 305 -1.60 -24.06 -4.67
C TYR A 305 -2.03 -24.77 -3.37
N ALA A 306 -2.39 -26.05 -3.45
CA ALA A 306 -2.66 -26.89 -2.29
C ALA A 306 -1.42 -27.11 -1.42
N VAL A 307 -0.25 -27.39 -2.02
CA VAL A 307 1.02 -27.48 -1.29
C VAL A 307 1.30 -26.19 -0.53
N ARG A 308 1.12 -25.03 -1.16
CA ARG A 308 1.28 -23.73 -0.51
C ARG A 308 0.35 -23.58 0.69
N LYS A 309 -0.93 -23.94 0.55
CA LYS A 309 -1.92 -23.89 1.64
C LYS A 309 -1.58 -24.84 2.78
N LEU A 310 -1.25 -26.09 2.47
CA LEU A 310 -0.84 -27.07 3.46
C LEU A 310 0.42 -26.62 4.22
N LEU A 311 1.44 -26.09 3.55
CA LEU A 311 2.66 -25.60 4.20
C LEU A 311 2.46 -24.34 5.05
N LEU A 312 1.38 -23.59 4.80
CA LEU A 312 1.04 -22.41 5.59
C LEU A 312 0.43 -22.78 6.94
N TYR A 313 -0.37 -23.85 7.01
CA TYR A 313 -1.14 -24.19 8.21
C TYR A 313 -0.67 -25.46 8.92
N LYS A 314 -0.09 -26.41 8.18
CA LYS A 314 0.32 -27.69 8.74
C LYS A 314 1.70 -27.59 9.40
N LYS A 315 1.76 -28.06 10.64
CA LYS A 315 2.96 -28.10 11.47
C LYS A 315 3.69 -29.43 11.33
N GLY A 316 5.00 -29.42 11.56
CA GLY A 316 5.79 -30.65 11.69
C GLY A 316 5.81 -31.53 10.44
N VAL A 317 5.77 -30.94 9.25
CA VAL A 317 5.79 -31.73 8.00
C VAL A 317 7.20 -32.29 7.76
N GLN A 318 7.29 -33.59 7.53
CA GLN A 318 8.57 -34.32 7.40
C GLN A 318 8.84 -34.85 5.98
N SER A 319 7.85 -34.81 5.10
CA SER A 319 7.93 -35.25 3.71
C SER A 319 6.70 -34.76 2.94
N PHE A 320 6.74 -34.88 1.62
CA PHE A 320 5.56 -34.66 0.78
C PHE A 320 4.42 -35.63 1.09
N GLU A 321 4.75 -36.88 1.45
CA GLU A 321 3.74 -37.84 1.89
C GLU A 321 3.10 -37.44 3.21
N HIS A 322 3.91 -36.99 4.17
CA HIS A 322 3.39 -36.45 5.41
C HIS A 322 2.53 -35.22 5.11
N LEU A 323 2.92 -34.34 4.19
CA LEU A 323 2.14 -33.15 3.79
C LEU A 323 0.71 -33.53 3.33
N ARG A 324 0.57 -34.58 2.50
CA ARG A 324 -0.72 -35.09 2.00
C ARG A 324 -1.46 -36.04 2.97
N THR A 325 -0.98 -36.21 4.20
CA THR A 325 -1.62 -37.08 5.20
C THR A 325 -2.52 -36.28 6.14
N HIS A 326 -3.80 -36.58 6.26
CA HIS A 326 -4.68 -35.93 7.24
C HIS A 326 -5.43 -36.99 8.07
N ARG A 327 -5.44 -36.82 9.41
CA ARG A 327 -6.06 -37.76 10.37
C ARG A 327 -5.66 -39.24 10.14
N GLY A 328 -4.39 -39.50 9.87
CA GLY A 328 -3.86 -40.86 9.63
C GLY A 328 -4.13 -41.43 8.24
N LYS A 329 -4.86 -40.73 7.36
CA LYS A 329 -5.10 -41.13 5.97
C LYS A 329 -4.18 -40.38 5.02
N VAL A 330 -3.45 -41.11 4.18
CA VAL A 330 -2.66 -40.55 3.07
C VAL A 330 -3.59 -40.35 1.86
N TYR A 331 -3.67 -39.12 1.36
CA TYR A 331 -4.48 -38.78 0.18
C TYR A 331 -3.67 -38.92 -1.11
N LYS A 332 -4.34 -39.06 -2.25
CA LYS A 332 -3.66 -39.26 -3.54
C LYS A 332 -3.02 -37.96 -4.02
N SER A 333 -3.73 -36.85 -3.89
CA SER A 333 -3.29 -35.52 -4.31
C SER A 333 -3.15 -34.56 -3.13
N PHE A 334 -2.42 -33.45 -3.34
CA PHE A 334 -2.32 -32.39 -2.35
C PHE A 334 -3.64 -31.63 -2.24
N MET A 335 -4.39 -31.48 -3.34
CA MET A 335 -5.73 -30.87 -3.32
C MET A 335 -6.69 -31.63 -2.40
N GLU A 336 -6.79 -32.95 -2.55
CA GLU A 336 -7.65 -33.78 -1.68
C GLU A 336 -7.26 -33.66 -0.20
N ALA A 337 -5.95 -33.64 0.09
CA ALA A 337 -5.46 -33.46 1.45
C ALA A 337 -5.79 -32.08 2.03
N ALA A 338 -5.69 -31.03 1.21
CA ALA A 338 -6.00 -29.65 1.60
C ALA A 338 -7.52 -29.45 1.81
N GLU A 339 -8.35 -30.06 0.97
CA GLU A 339 -9.81 -30.11 1.13
C GLU A 339 -10.20 -30.86 2.40
N ALA A 340 -9.64 -32.05 2.61
CA ALA A 340 -9.92 -32.83 3.82
C ALA A 340 -9.48 -32.14 5.11
N ALA A 341 -8.43 -31.31 5.04
CA ALA A 341 -7.97 -30.49 6.15
C ALA A 341 -8.76 -29.18 6.33
N GLY A 342 -9.67 -28.84 5.41
CA GLY A 342 -10.46 -27.60 5.45
C GLY A 342 -9.67 -26.35 5.08
N TYR A 343 -8.54 -26.46 4.37
CA TYR A 343 -7.72 -25.32 3.95
C TYR A 343 -8.09 -24.78 2.56
N ILE A 344 -8.86 -25.56 1.81
CA ILE A 344 -9.42 -25.24 0.49
C ILE A 344 -10.87 -25.75 0.50
N GLU A 345 -11.80 -24.89 0.09
CA GLU A 345 -13.21 -25.26 -0.09
C GLU A 345 -13.43 -25.75 -1.52
N LYS A 346 -14.35 -26.71 -1.69
CA LYS A 346 -14.74 -27.16 -3.04
C LYS A 346 -15.45 -26.03 -3.76
N THR A 347 -15.14 -25.87 -5.04
CA THR A 347 -15.69 -24.86 -5.96
C THR A 347 -17.19 -25.04 -6.28
N THR A 348 -17.96 -25.75 -5.46
CA THR A 348 -19.39 -26.00 -5.68
C THR A 348 -20.30 -24.82 -5.31
N GLU A 349 -19.78 -23.74 -4.73
CA GLU A 349 -20.60 -22.57 -4.36
C GLU A 349 -21.17 -21.74 -5.54
N TRP A 350 -20.80 -22.05 -6.79
CA TRP A 350 -21.30 -21.33 -7.98
C TRP A 350 -22.28 -22.16 -8.82
N GLN A 351 -22.79 -23.28 -8.29
CA GLN A 351 -23.71 -24.18 -9.02
C GLN A 351 -25.12 -24.29 -8.42
N ASP A 352 -25.47 -23.49 -7.41
CA ASP A 352 -26.83 -23.40 -6.88
C ASP A 352 -27.45 -22.00 -7.11
#